data_AF-A0A8C9PKQ0-F1
#
_entry.id   AF-A0A8C9PKQ0-F1
#
_cell.length_a   1.000
_cell.length_b   1.000
_cell.length_c   1.000
_cell.angle_alpha   90.00
_cell.angle_beta   90.00
_cell.angle_gamma   90.00
#
_symmetry.space_group_name_H-M   'P 1'
#
loop_
_entity.id
_entity.type
_entity.pdbx_description
1 polymer ?
#
loop_
_entity_poly.entity_id
_entity_poly.type
_entity_poly.pdbx_seq_one_letter_code
_entity_poly.pdbx_strand_id
1 'polypeptide(L)'
;MRRSDPEPLVKRPRCDGSPRTPRNTPSAAADRTPELHPDHQTWGPEQVCAFLARSGFQEPKLLENFRDNKITGSLLPFLDESLLENLGVRWSYVANYVTNLNIIFQVINDPVHGHIEFHPLLIRIIDTPQFQRLRYIKQLGGGYYVFPGASHNRFEHSLGVAYLGGCLVRSLREKQPELQISNRDVLCVQIAGLCHDLGHGPFSHMFDGRFIPLARPGVKWTHEQGSVQMFEHLVNSNELRPVMEQYGLIPEEDICFIKEQIIGPLETPVKDSVVSLYST
;
A
#
# COMPACT_ATOMS: atom_id res chain seq x y z
N MET A 1 -2.31 38.16 -44.18
CA MET A 1 -3.67 37.74 -43.76
C MET A 1 -3.82 38.03 -42.28
N ARG A 2 -4.51 39.13 -41.92
CA ARG A 2 -4.87 39.47 -40.55
C ARG A 2 -6.07 38.59 -40.16
N ARG A 3 -5.99 37.84 -39.06
CA ARG A 3 -7.14 37.17 -38.46
C ARG A 3 -7.71 38.09 -37.39
N SER A 4 -8.99 38.40 -37.54
CA SER A 4 -9.85 39.19 -36.66
C SER A 4 -10.37 38.33 -35.51
N ASP A 5 -10.30 38.85 -34.29
CA ASP A 5 -10.96 38.30 -33.10
C ASP A 5 -12.50 38.42 -33.20
N PRO A 6 -13.30 37.47 -32.67
CA PRO A 6 -14.75 37.58 -32.69
C PRO A 6 -15.29 38.31 -31.43
N GLU A 7 -16.21 39.25 -31.64
CA GLU A 7 -16.98 39.94 -30.60
C GLU A 7 -17.94 39.00 -29.81
N PRO A 8 -18.25 39.30 -28.53
CA PRO A 8 -19.16 38.50 -27.72
C PRO A 8 -20.64 38.84 -27.96
N LEU A 9 -21.46 37.78 -28.10
CA LEU A 9 -22.92 37.86 -28.32
C LEU A 9 -23.68 38.40 -27.09
N VAL A 10 -24.53 39.40 -27.33
CA VAL A 10 -25.43 40.04 -26.36
C VAL A 10 -26.56 39.09 -25.93
N LYS A 11 -26.71 38.88 -24.62
CA LYS A 11 -27.80 38.12 -24.00
C LYS A 11 -29.13 38.91 -24.08
N ARG A 12 -30.20 38.26 -24.56
CA ARG A 12 -31.59 38.77 -24.46
C ARG A 12 -32.20 38.38 -23.10
N PRO A 13 -33.03 39.24 -22.46
CA PRO A 13 -33.70 38.90 -21.21
C PRO A 13 -34.90 37.97 -21.48
N ARG A 14 -35.07 36.93 -20.65
CA ARG A 14 -36.27 36.07 -20.66
C ARG A 14 -37.28 36.60 -19.64
N CYS A 15 -38.53 36.72 -20.09
CA CYS A 15 -39.68 37.19 -19.32
C CYS A 15 -40.01 36.29 -18.13
N ASP A 16 -40.28 36.94 -17.01
CA ASP A 16 -40.92 36.37 -15.82
C ASP A 16 -42.39 36.03 -16.09
N GLY A 17 -42.81 34.83 -15.68
CA GLY A 17 -44.24 34.48 -15.68
C GLY A 17 -44.52 32.99 -15.55
N SER A 18 -44.39 32.42 -14.35
CA SER A 18 -45.17 31.24 -13.90
C SER A 18 -44.96 30.94 -12.40
N PRO A 19 -45.93 30.29 -11.74
CA PRO A 19 -46.36 30.62 -10.37
C PRO A 19 -45.49 30.07 -9.24
N ARG A 20 -45.54 30.82 -8.13
CA ARG A 20 -44.84 30.59 -6.84
C ARG A 20 -44.99 29.15 -6.33
N THR A 21 -43.86 28.49 -6.10
CA THR A 21 -43.73 27.28 -5.27
C THR A 21 -44.12 27.58 -3.81
N PRO A 22 -44.85 26.70 -3.10
CA PRO A 22 -45.09 26.87 -1.68
C PRO A 22 -43.81 26.78 -0.86
N ARG A 23 -43.78 27.58 0.19
CA ARG A 23 -42.70 27.82 1.16
C ARG A 23 -42.32 26.54 1.92
N ASN A 24 -41.02 26.33 2.11
CA ASN A 24 -40.37 25.28 2.90
C ASN A 24 -41.12 24.87 4.18
N THR A 25 -41.54 23.61 4.22
CA THR A 25 -41.69 22.84 5.46
C THR A 25 -40.32 22.23 5.79
N PRO A 26 -39.83 22.27 7.05
CA PRO A 26 -38.61 21.56 7.41
C PRO A 26 -38.93 20.06 7.33
N SER A 27 -38.38 19.37 6.32
CA SER A 27 -38.38 17.91 6.34
C SER A 27 -37.58 17.46 7.54
N ALA A 28 -38.23 16.74 8.45
CA ALA A 28 -37.57 15.97 9.47
C ALA A 28 -36.37 15.23 8.86
N ALA A 29 -35.22 15.28 9.55
CA ALA A 29 -34.07 14.45 9.23
C ALA A 29 -34.52 12.99 9.39
N ALA A 30 -34.99 12.40 8.30
CA ALA A 30 -35.13 10.97 8.21
C ALA A 30 -33.72 10.39 8.31
N ASP A 31 -33.53 9.49 9.28
CA ASP A 31 -32.43 8.54 9.34
C ASP A 31 -32.29 7.85 7.98
N ARG A 32 -31.52 8.45 7.07
CA ARG A 32 -31.20 7.82 5.78
C ARG A 32 -30.06 6.88 6.07
N THR A 33 -30.40 5.63 6.33
CA THR A 33 -29.42 4.55 6.34
C THR A 33 -28.68 4.57 5.00
N PRO A 34 -27.35 4.62 4.96
CA PRO A 34 -26.57 4.66 3.73
C PRO A 34 -26.98 3.55 2.75
N GLU A 35 -27.07 3.86 1.46
CA GLU A 35 -27.16 2.84 0.43
C GLU A 35 -25.87 2.02 0.39
N LEU A 36 -26.00 0.69 0.38
CA LEU A 36 -24.88 -0.24 0.33
C LEU A 36 -24.68 -0.68 -1.10
N HIS A 37 -23.55 -0.27 -1.68
CA HIS A 37 -23.14 -0.76 -3.00
C HIS A 37 -22.79 -2.26 -2.93
N PRO A 38 -23.03 -3.07 -3.97
CA PRO A 38 -22.70 -4.51 -3.94
C PRO A 38 -21.21 -4.80 -3.72
N ASP A 39 -20.34 -3.95 -4.26
CA ASP A 39 -18.91 -4.00 -3.98
C ASP A 39 -18.58 -3.29 -2.67
N HIS A 40 -18.29 -4.10 -1.66
CA HIS A 40 -17.88 -3.66 -0.34
C HIS A 40 -16.60 -2.82 -0.30
N GLN A 41 -15.71 -2.88 -1.30
CA GLN A 41 -14.49 -2.08 -1.29
C GLN A 41 -14.75 -0.58 -1.39
N THR A 42 -15.92 -0.21 -1.92
CA THR A 42 -16.35 1.18 -2.06
C THR A 42 -16.92 1.76 -0.75
N TRP A 43 -17.11 0.93 0.27
CA TRP A 43 -17.79 1.35 1.50
C TRP A 43 -16.85 2.16 2.40
N GLY A 44 -17.25 3.38 2.70
CA GLY A 44 -16.69 4.15 3.81
C GLY A 44 -17.17 3.62 5.18
N PRO A 45 -16.63 4.16 6.30
CA PRO A 45 -16.93 3.67 7.64
C PRO A 45 -18.42 3.66 8.01
N GLU A 46 -19.19 4.65 7.57
CA GLU A 46 -20.64 4.69 7.81
C GLU A 46 -21.40 3.60 7.06
N GLN A 47 -20.96 3.24 5.85
CA GLN A 47 -21.55 2.15 5.08
C GLN A 47 -21.21 0.80 5.70
N VAL A 48 -20.00 0.63 6.23
CA VAL A 48 -19.65 -0.54 7.04
C VAL A 48 -20.53 -0.65 8.29
N CYS A 49 -20.72 0.46 9.01
CA CYS A 49 -21.61 0.48 10.18
C CYS A 49 -23.06 0.16 9.79
N ALA A 50 -23.55 0.68 8.67
CA ALA A 50 -24.88 0.37 8.15
C ALA A 50 -25.02 -1.11 7.74
N PHE A 51 -23.98 -1.71 7.14
CA PHE A 51 -23.91 -3.14 6.82
C PHE A 51 -23.96 -4.00 8.09
N LEU A 52 -23.16 -3.67 9.11
CA LEU A 52 -23.16 -4.34 10.40
C LEU A 52 -24.54 -4.25 11.08
N ALA A 53 -25.12 -3.04 11.12
CA ALA A 53 -26.45 -2.83 11.71
C ALA A 53 -27.56 -3.62 11.00
N ARG A 54 -27.53 -3.70 9.65
CA ARG A 54 -28.45 -4.52 8.85
C ARG A 54 -28.24 -6.01 9.04
N SER A 55 -27.02 -6.41 9.39
CA SER A 55 -26.65 -7.80 9.68
C SER A 55 -26.92 -8.22 11.13
N GLY A 56 -27.55 -7.35 11.92
CA GLY A 56 -27.96 -7.62 13.32
C GLY A 56 -27.04 -7.05 14.39
N PHE A 57 -25.98 -6.33 14.03
CA PHE A 57 -25.01 -5.74 14.96
C PHE A 57 -25.35 -4.27 15.24
N GLN A 58 -26.27 -4.04 16.18
CA GLN A 58 -26.76 -2.69 16.52
C GLN A 58 -26.16 -2.11 17.81
N GLU A 59 -25.19 -2.79 18.42
CA GLU A 59 -24.53 -2.29 19.63
C GLU A 59 -23.82 -0.95 19.36
N PRO A 60 -24.18 0.15 20.05
CA PRO A 60 -23.63 1.47 19.74
C PRO A 60 -22.11 1.53 19.86
N LYS A 61 -21.55 0.87 20.88
CA LYS A 61 -20.11 0.85 21.15
C LYS A 61 -19.32 0.12 20.05
N LEU A 62 -19.89 -0.94 19.49
CA LEU A 62 -19.31 -1.66 18.36
C LEU A 62 -19.24 -0.77 17.12
N LEU A 63 -20.36 -0.13 16.76
CA LEU A 63 -20.42 0.75 15.59
C LEU A 63 -19.53 1.98 15.76
N GLU A 64 -19.45 2.53 16.97
CA GLU A 64 -18.54 3.62 17.34
C GLU A 64 -17.08 3.20 17.16
N ASN A 65 -16.68 2.01 17.64
CA ASN A 65 -15.33 1.49 17.45
C ASN A 65 -14.95 1.32 15.97
N PHE A 66 -15.84 0.81 15.13
CA PHE A 66 -15.59 0.69 13.67
C PHE A 66 -15.45 2.07 13.01
N ARG A 67 -16.24 3.05 13.46
CA ARG A 67 -16.19 4.44 12.97
C ARG A 67 -14.89 5.14 13.37
N ASP A 68 -14.52 5.05 14.65
CA ASP A 68 -13.34 5.71 15.22
C ASP A 68 -12.03 5.16 14.63
N ASN A 69 -11.99 3.85 14.38
CA ASN A 69 -10.86 3.19 13.71
C ASN A 69 -10.91 3.31 12.17
N LYS A 70 -11.92 4.04 11.63
CA LYS A 70 -12.10 4.30 10.20
C LYS A 70 -12.09 3.01 9.35
N ILE A 71 -12.72 1.95 9.85
CA ILE A 71 -12.76 0.66 9.16
C ILE A 71 -13.63 0.78 7.90
N THR A 72 -13.01 0.67 6.73
CA THR A 72 -13.68 0.66 5.42
C THR A 72 -14.04 -0.75 4.98
N GLY A 73 -14.94 -0.89 4.01
CA GLY A 73 -15.38 -2.22 3.57
C GLY A 73 -14.27 -3.04 2.91
N SER A 74 -13.27 -2.37 2.32
CA SER A 74 -12.03 -3.00 1.83
C SER A 74 -11.18 -3.68 2.91
N LEU A 75 -11.41 -3.37 4.19
CA LEU A 75 -10.70 -3.95 5.33
C LEU A 75 -11.46 -5.10 5.98
N LEU A 76 -12.77 -5.21 5.75
CA LEU A 76 -13.60 -6.23 6.39
C LEU A 76 -13.02 -7.64 6.21
N PRO A 77 -12.62 -8.09 5.00
CA PRO A 77 -12.10 -9.45 4.82
C PRO A 77 -10.77 -9.76 5.54
N PHE A 78 -10.10 -8.73 6.08
CA PHE A 78 -8.78 -8.84 6.71
C PHE A 78 -8.84 -8.68 8.23
N LEU A 79 -10.03 -8.50 8.80
CA LEU A 79 -10.17 -8.50 10.24
C LEU A 79 -9.71 -9.85 10.79
N ASP A 80 -8.94 -9.84 11.86
CA ASP A 80 -8.55 -11.04 12.61
C ASP A 80 -8.98 -10.95 14.08
N GLU A 81 -8.77 -12.02 14.83
CA GLU A 81 -9.19 -12.11 16.23
C GLU A 81 -8.50 -11.05 17.10
N SER A 82 -7.24 -10.72 16.83
CA SER A 82 -6.48 -9.71 17.58
C SER A 82 -6.99 -8.28 17.35
N LEU A 83 -7.32 -7.95 16.09
CA LEU A 83 -7.85 -6.65 15.72
C LEU A 83 -9.27 -6.47 16.26
N LEU A 84 -10.08 -7.53 16.24
CA LEU A 84 -11.41 -7.51 16.83
C LEU A 84 -11.38 -7.44 18.37
N GLU A 85 -10.43 -8.10 19.02
CA GLU A 85 -10.21 -7.95 20.47
C GLU A 85 -9.89 -6.49 20.84
N ASN A 86 -9.03 -5.83 20.06
CA ASN A 86 -8.75 -4.40 20.23
C ASN A 86 -10.00 -3.51 20.01
N LEU A 87 -10.90 -3.95 19.13
CA LEU A 87 -12.21 -3.32 18.92
C LEU A 87 -13.26 -3.74 19.96
N GLY A 88 -12.93 -4.60 20.93
CA GLY A 88 -13.83 -5.08 21.97
C GLY A 88 -14.91 -6.05 21.47
N VAL A 89 -14.67 -6.74 20.36
CA VAL A 89 -15.63 -7.61 19.66
C VAL A 89 -15.11 -9.03 19.65
N ARG A 90 -15.97 -10.02 19.92
CA ARG A 90 -15.57 -11.43 19.78
C ARG A 90 -15.64 -11.86 18.32
N TRP A 91 -14.61 -12.54 17.82
CA TRP A 91 -14.57 -13.07 16.45
C TRP A 91 -15.82 -13.87 16.08
N SER A 92 -16.29 -14.73 17.00
CA SER A 92 -17.49 -15.55 16.80
C SER A 92 -18.76 -14.76 16.44
N TYR A 93 -18.83 -13.48 16.79
CA TYR A 93 -19.98 -12.64 16.48
C TYR A 93 -20.00 -12.21 15.01
N VAL A 94 -18.87 -11.74 14.47
CA VAL A 94 -18.79 -11.14 13.13
C VAL A 94 -18.20 -12.07 12.08
N ALA A 95 -17.58 -13.18 12.48
CA ALA A 95 -16.90 -14.13 11.60
C ALA A 95 -17.74 -14.52 10.40
N ASN A 96 -18.98 -15.00 10.59
CA ASN A 96 -19.82 -15.48 9.49
C ASN A 96 -20.17 -14.41 8.44
N TYR A 97 -20.10 -13.13 8.77
CA TYR A 97 -20.42 -12.05 7.83
C TYR A 97 -19.16 -11.55 7.13
N VAL A 98 -18.04 -11.55 7.84
CA VAL A 98 -16.73 -11.14 7.34
C VAL A 98 -16.11 -12.22 6.45
N THR A 99 -16.20 -13.49 6.84
CA THR A 99 -15.60 -14.61 6.10
C THR A 99 -16.28 -14.87 4.75
N ASN A 100 -17.50 -14.37 4.56
CA ASN A 100 -18.22 -14.42 3.28
C ASN A 100 -17.87 -13.23 2.36
N LEU A 101 -17.07 -12.27 2.82
CA LEU A 101 -16.58 -11.18 1.98
C LEU A 101 -15.28 -11.61 1.30
N ASN A 102 -15.24 -11.49 -0.03
CA ASN A 102 -14.04 -11.83 -0.79
C ASN A 102 -12.98 -10.75 -0.61
N ILE A 103 -11.78 -11.14 -0.18
CA ILE A 103 -10.60 -10.30 -0.39
C ILE A 103 -10.44 -10.08 -1.90
N ILE A 104 -10.53 -8.83 -2.36
CA ILE A 104 -10.22 -8.52 -3.76
C ILE A 104 -8.74 -8.22 -3.85
N PHE A 105 -8.00 -9.21 -4.33
CA PHE A 105 -6.63 -9.05 -4.80
C PHE A 105 -6.66 -8.34 -6.16
N GLN A 106 -5.71 -7.45 -6.39
CA GLN A 106 -5.51 -6.87 -7.71
C GLN A 106 -4.67 -7.83 -8.54
N VAL A 107 -5.18 -8.21 -9.71
CA VAL A 107 -4.45 -9.01 -10.68
C VAL A 107 -3.70 -8.09 -11.63
N ILE A 108 -2.41 -8.35 -11.82
CA ILE A 108 -1.55 -7.71 -12.82
C ILE A 108 -1.07 -8.80 -13.79
N ASN A 109 -1.15 -8.54 -15.10
CA ASN A 109 -0.61 -9.44 -16.11
C ASN A 109 0.86 -9.08 -16.41
N ASP A 110 1.76 -10.00 -16.09
CA ASP A 110 3.20 -9.87 -16.29
C ASP A 110 3.68 -10.89 -17.35
N PRO A 111 4.49 -10.48 -18.35
CA PRO A 111 4.92 -11.39 -19.41
C PRO A 111 5.92 -12.47 -18.96
N VAL A 112 6.54 -12.33 -17.79
CA VAL A 112 7.50 -13.30 -17.24
C VAL A 112 6.80 -14.30 -16.31
N HIS A 113 5.85 -13.83 -15.51
CA HIS A 113 5.23 -14.60 -14.44
C HIS A 113 3.74 -14.92 -14.68
N GLY A 114 3.13 -14.40 -15.74
CA GLY A 114 1.71 -14.55 -16.03
C GLY A 114 0.86 -13.65 -15.13
N HIS A 115 -0.24 -14.19 -14.60
CA HIS A 115 -1.10 -13.44 -13.69
C HIS A 115 -0.50 -13.41 -12.27
N ILE A 116 -0.23 -12.22 -11.78
CA ILE A 116 0.27 -11.96 -10.43
C ILE A 116 -0.86 -11.33 -9.60
N GLU A 117 -1.09 -11.88 -8.42
CA GLU A 117 -2.03 -11.34 -7.44
C GLU A 117 -1.30 -10.51 -6.37
N PHE A 118 -1.78 -9.28 -6.16
CA PHE A 118 -1.26 -8.39 -5.13
C PHE A 118 -2.30 -8.08 -4.06
N HIS A 119 -1.87 -8.22 -2.82
CA HIS A 119 -2.62 -7.81 -1.63
C HIS A 119 -2.90 -6.30 -1.67
N PRO A 120 -4.06 -5.81 -1.20
CA PRO A 120 -4.41 -4.39 -1.22
C PRO A 120 -3.34 -3.47 -0.60
N LEU A 121 -2.68 -3.88 0.49
CA LEU A 121 -1.55 -3.14 1.07
C LEU A 121 -0.40 -2.95 0.07
N LEU A 122 -0.06 -3.97 -0.73
CA LEU A 122 0.98 -3.85 -1.76
C LEU A 122 0.55 -2.88 -2.85
N ILE A 123 -0.73 -2.88 -3.24
CA ILE A 123 -1.28 -1.90 -4.19
C ILE A 123 -1.18 -0.47 -3.64
N ARG A 124 -1.49 -0.26 -2.35
CA ARG A 124 -1.32 1.05 -1.70
C ARG A 124 0.11 1.56 -1.72
N ILE A 125 1.10 0.67 -1.68
CA ILE A 125 2.54 1.02 -1.82
C ILE A 125 2.88 1.27 -3.30
N ILE A 126 2.40 0.43 -4.20
CA ILE A 126 2.62 0.54 -5.65
C ILE A 126 2.09 1.87 -6.18
N ASP A 127 0.91 2.30 -5.75
CA ASP A 127 0.23 3.51 -6.22
C ASP A 127 0.69 4.79 -5.51
N THR A 128 1.98 4.87 -5.19
CA THR A 128 2.62 6.06 -4.63
C THR A 128 3.59 6.70 -5.63
N PRO A 129 3.82 8.02 -5.59
CA PRO A 129 4.83 8.66 -6.44
C PRO A 129 6.23 8.04 -6.28
N GLN A 130 6.59 7.65 -5.06
CA GLN A 130 7.90 7.08 -4.73
C GLN A 130 8.14 5.75 -5.43
N PHE A 131 7.11 4.92 -5.57
CA PHE A 131 7.18 3.64 -6.29
C PHE A 131 6.95 3.82 -7.81
N GLN A 132 5.94 4.58 -8.22
CA GLN A 132 5.63 4.83 -9.63
C GLN A 132 6.80 5.46 -10.40
N ARG A 133 7.70 6.17 -9.71
CA ARG A 133 8.91 6.71 -10.35
C ARG A 133 9.78 5.63 -11.01
N LEU A 134 9.73 4.38 -10.52
CA LEU A 134 10.52 3.27 -11.06
C LEU A 134 10.15 2.93 -12.51
N ARG A 135 8.99 3.40 -13.00
CA ARG A 135 8.60 3.30 -14.43
C ARG A 135 9.53 4.06 -15.35
N TYR A 136 10.28 5.02 -14.81
CA TYR A 136 11.14 5.93 -15.57
C TYR A 136 12.62 5.58 -15.46
N ILE A 137 12.97 4.44 -14.85
CA ILE A 137 14.36 4.01 -14.63
C ILE A 137 14.60 2.68 -15.33
N LYS A 138 15.33 2.73 -16.46
CA LYS A 138 15.69 1.52 -17.23
C LYS A 138 16.49 0.55 -16.37
N GLN A 139 16.08 -0.72 -16.37
CA GLN A 139 16.74 -1.78 -15.60
C GLN A 139 18.23 -1.88 -15.94
N LEU A 140 18.53 -1.94 -17.24
CA LEU A 140 19.89 -2.08 -17.76
C LEU A 140 20.55 -0.75 -18.12
N GLY A 141 19.91 0.38 -17.82
CA GLY A 141 20.45 1.71 -18.12
C GLY A 141 20.92 1.85 -19.57
N GLY A 142 22.24 1.99 -19.74
CA GLY A 142 22.90 2.08 -21.05
C GLY A 142 22.71 0.84 -21.95
N GLY A 143 22.39 -0.32 -21.38
CA GLY A 143 22.13 -1.55 -22.12
C GLY A 143 21.01 -1.42 -23.15
N TYR A 144 20.03 -0.54 -22.93
CA TYR A 144 18.97 -0.26 -23.90
C TYR A 144 19.49 0.32 -25.23
N TYR A 145 20.61 1.05 -25.21
CA TYR A 145 21.23 1.61 -26.41
C TYR A 145 22.02 0.58 -27.23
N VAL A 146 22.24 -0.61 -26.67
CA VAL A 146 22.92 -1.74 -27.33
C VAL A 146 21.91 -2.83 -27.68
N PHE A 147 20.96 -3.10 -26.79
CA PHE A 147 19.94 -4.12 -26.91
C PHE A 147 18.55 -3.46 -26.95
N PRO A 148 17.93 -3.28 -28.12
CA PRO A 148 16.65 -2.57 -28.23
C PRO A 148 15.49 -3.28 -27.50
N GLY A 149 15.60 -4.59 -27.24
CA GLY A 149 14.66 -5.34 -26.40
C GLY A 149 14.78 -5.05 -24.90
N ALA A 150 15.89 -4.48 -24.42
CA ALA A 150 16.11 -4.13 -23.02
C ALA A 150 15.41 -2.81 -22.65
N SER A 151 14.13 -2.70 -23.01
CA SER A 151 13.30 -1.50 -22.80
C SER A 151 12.63 -1.45 -21.42
N HIS A 152 12.73 -2.54 -20.65
CA HIS A 152 12.12 -2.68 -19.33
C HIS A 152 12.76 -1.77 -18.27
N ASN A 153 11.97 -1.41 -17.27
CA ASN A 153 12.32 -0.54 -16.16
C ASN A 153 12.31 -1.31 -14.83
N ARG A 154 12.78 -0.65 -13.78
CA ARG A 154 12.81 -1.19 -12.42
C ARG A 154 11.41 -1.53 -11.88
N PHE A 155 10.37 -0.83 -12.34
CA PHE A 155 8.99 -1.03 -11.86
C PHE A 155 8.49 -2.46 -12.01
N GLU A 156 8.46 -2.99 -13.24
CA GLU A 156 7.98 -4.35 -13.51
C GLU A 156 8.87 -5.41 -12.87
N HIS A 157 10.18 -5.15 -12.77
CA HIS A 157 11.09 -6.02 -12.03
C HIS A 157 10.73 -6.08 -10.53
N SER A 158 10.50 -4.93 -9.88
CA SER A 158 10.09 -4.87 -8.48
C SER A 158 8.78 -5.61 -8.21
N LEU A 159 7.80 -5.55 -9.13
CA LEU A 159 6.59 -6.36 -9.04
C LEU A 159 6.90 -7.86 -9.07
N GLY A 160 7.75 -8.30 -10.01
CA GLY A 160 8.18 -9.69 -10.11
C GLY A 160 8.92 -10.19 -8.85
N VAL A 161 9.79 -9.37 -8.26
CA VAL A 161 10.51 -9.73 -7.02
C VAL A 161 9.55 -9.88 -5.84
N ALA A 162 8.58 -8.98 -5.68
CA ALA A 162 7.54 -9.10 -4.66
C ALA A 162 6.69 -10.37 -4.82
N TYR A 163 6.37 -10.73 -6.06
CA TYR A 163 5.65 -11.97 -6.37
C TYR A 163 6.47 -13.20 -6.00
N LEU A 164 7.71 -13.30 -6.48
CA LEU A 164 8.57 -14.45 -6.21
C LEU A 164 8.90 -14.60 -4.72
N GLY A 165 9.14 -13.49 -4.02
CA GLY A 165 9.31 -13.48 -2.56
C GLY A 165 8.10 -14.07 -1.86
N GLY A 166 6.89 -13.66 -2.26
CA GLY A 166 5.62 -14.21 -1.78
C GLY A 166 5.44 -15.71 -2.07
N CYS A 167 5.76 -16.16 -3.28
CA CYS A 167 5.70 -17.58 -3.65
C CYS A 167 6.62 -18.43 -2.78
N LEU A 168 7.87 -17.99 -2.58
CA LEU A 168 8.85 -18.73 -1.80
C LEU A 168 8.42 -18.85 -0.33
N VAL A 169 8.09 -17.73 0.32
CA VAL A 169 7.72 -17.73 1.74
C VAL A 169 6.45 -18.53 2.01
N ARG A 170 5.45 -18.47 1.11
CA ARG A 170 4.24 -19.30 1.22
C ARG A 170 4.56 -20.78 1.04
N SER A 171 5.41 -21.14 0.07
CA SER A 171 5.81 -22.53 -0.11
C SER A 171 6.55 -23.08 1.12
N LEU A 172 7.37 -22.27 1.78
CA LEU A 172 8.05 -22.67 3.03
C LEU A 172 7.02 -22.87 4.14
N ARG A 173 6.10 -21.92 4.32
CA ARG A 173 5.01 -22.01 5.31
C ARG A 173 4.17 -23.28 5.15
N GLU A 174 3.79 -23.61 3.92
CA GLU A 174 2.95 -24.78 3.63
C GLU A 174 3.70 -26.10 3.86
N LYS A 175 4.99 -26.15 3.52
CA LYS A 175 5.81 -27.35 3.64
C LYS A 175 6.35 -27.57 5.05
N GLN A 176 6.47 -26.50 5.84
CA GLN A 176 7.05 -26.52 7.18
C GLN A 176 6.22 -25.66 8.15
N PRO A 177 4.99 -26.09 8.51
CA PRO A 177 4.13 -25.34 9.42
C PRO A 177 4.76 -25.06 10.79
N GLU A 178 5.72 -25.88 11.22
CA GLU A 178 6.46 -25.72 12.47
C GLU A 178 7.31 -24.44 12.53
N LEU A 179 7.62 -23.82 11.37
CA LEU A 179 8.30 -22.53 11.31
C LEU A 179 7.40 -21.36 11.73
N GLN A 180 6.08 -21.59 11.84
CA GLN A 180 5.11 -20.59 12.27
C GLN A 180 5.13 -19.29 11.46
N ILE A 181 5.42 -19.38 10.16
CA ILE A 181 5.40 -18.25 9.23
C ILE A 181 3.97 -17.73 9.12
N SER A 182 3.75 -16.51 9.61
CA SER A 182 2.44 -15.85 9.65
C SER A 182 2.10 -15.14 8.33
N ASN A 183 0.85 -14.68 8.18
CA ASN A 183 0.49 -13.80 7.05
C ASN A 183 1.22 -12.46 7.10
N ARG A 184 1.51 -11.96 8.31
CA ARG A 184 2.32 -10.75 8.55
C ARG A 184 3.73 -10.93 7.98
N ASP A 185 4.38 -12.06 8.25
CA ASP A 185 5.72 -12.37 7.70
C ASP A 185 5.72 -12.41 6.17
N VAL A 186 4.70 -13.07 5.58
CA VAL A 186 4.54 -13.12 4.12
C VAL A 186 4.42 -11.71 3.54
N LEU A 187 3.59 -10.85 4.13
CA LEU A 187 3.43 -9.47 3.67
C LEU A 187 4.74 -8.67 3.81
N CYS A 188 5.45 -8.79 4.92
CA CYS A 188 6.74 -8.12 5.12
C CYS A 188 7.77 -8.54 4.06
N VAL A 189 7.88 -9.84 3.76
CA VAL A 189 8.77 -10.35 2.70
C VAL A 189 8.37 -9.80 1.31
N GLN A 190 7.08 -9.77 1.02
CA GLN A 190 6.59 -9.20 -0.25
C GLN A 190 6.87 -7.70 -0.36
N ILE A 191 6.69 -6.93 0.73
CA ILE A 191 6.98 -5.49 0.76
C ILE A 191 8.48 -5.25 0.61
N ALA A 192 9.35 -6.04 1.27
CA ALA A 192 10.79 -5.95 1.10
C ALA A 192 11.21 -6.23 -0.35
N GLY A 193 10.68 -7.30 -0.95
CA GLY A 193 10.92 -7.63 -2.37
C GLY A 193 10.44 -6.54 -3.32
N LEU A 194 9.26 -5.96 -3.06
CA LEU A 194 8.72 -4.83 -3.81
C LEU A 194 9.65 -3.61 -3.71
N CYS A 195 10.14 -3.33 -2.52
CA CYS A 195 10.83 -2.07 -2.20
C CYS A 195 12.36 -2.12 -2.35
N HIS A 196 12.96 -3.28 -2.63
CA HIS A 196 14.43 -3.44 -2.64
C HIS A 196 15.16 -2.51 -3.61
N ASP A 197 14.50 -2.12 -4.71
CA ASP A 197 15.02 -1.26 -5.78
C ASP A 197 14.54 0.20 -5.69
N LEU A 198 13.83 0.58 -4.62
CA LEU A 198 13.31 1.94 -4.42
C LEU A 198 14.39 3.01 -4.35
N GLY A 199 15.68 2.70 -4.27
CA GLY A 199 16.76 3.68 -4.19
C GLY A 199 17.53 3.88 -5.48
N HIS A 200 17.21 3.15 -6.56
CA HIS A 200 17.91 3.34 -7.82
C HIS A 200 17.70 4.76 -8.39
N GLY A 201 18.80 5.33 -8.89
CA GLY A 201 18.83 6.59 -9.61
C GLY A 201 18.78 6.40 -11.14
N PRO A 202 18.91 7.49 -11.92
CA PRO A 202 18.88 7.44 -13.38
C PRO A 202 19.87 6.44 -13.97
N PHE A 203 19.39 5.56 -14.87
CA PHE A 203 20.16 4.48 -15.49
C PHE A 203 20.68 3.41 -14.49
N SER A 204 19.95 3.18 -13.40
CA SER A 204 20.19 2.08 -12.45
C SER A 204 21.63 2.07 -11.93
N HIS A 205 22.40 1.00 -12.15
CA HIS A 205 23.76 0.83 -11.63
C HIS A 205 24.78 1.84 -12.13
N MET A 206 24.47 2.59 -13.20
CA MET A 206 25.34 3.69 -13.62
C MET A 206 25.38 4.80 -12.57
N PHE A 207 24.27 5.05 -11.88
CA PHE A 207 24.15 6.17 -10.96
C PHE A 207 24.98 5.97 -9.70
N ASP A 208 24.74 4.88 -8.97
CA ASP A 208 25.44 4.55 -7.73
C ASP A 208 26.84 3.97 -7.99
N GLY A 209 27.03 3.21 -9.07
CA GLY A 209 28.30 2.57 -9.39
C GLY A 209 29.33 3.44 -10.14
N ARG A 210 28.90 4.54 -10.79
CA ARG A 210 29.81 5.43 -11.54
C ARG A 210 29.62 6.91 -11.22
N PHE A 211 28.41 7.43 -11.38
CA PHE A 211 28.18 8.86 -11.26
C PHE A 211 28.43 9.39 -9.84
N ILE A 212 27.81 8.78 -8.82
CA ILE A 212 27.98 9.21 -7.42
C ILE A 212 29.44 9.09 -6.96
N PRO A 213 30.16 7.98 -7.20
CA PRO A 213 31.58 7.88 -6.84
C PRO A 213 32.46 8.96 -7.47
N LEU A 214 32.17 9.36 -8.72
CA LEU A 214 32.92 10.41 -9.42
C LEU A 214 32.53 11.81 -8.97
N ALA A 215 31.23 12.08 -8.81
CA ALA A 215 30.71 13.39 -8.46
C ALA A 215 30.88 13.71 -6.97
N ARG A 216 30.87 12.68 -6.10
CA ARG A 216 30.96 12.79 -4.64
C ARG A 216 31.85 11.69 -4.04
N PRO A 217 33.17 11.70 -4.31
CA PRO A 217 34.09 10.63 -3.91
C PRO A 217 34.18 10.40 -2.39
N GLY A 218 33.86 11.40 -1.56
CA GLY A 218 33.82 11.27 -0.10
C GLY A 218 32.55 10.62 0.45
N VAL A 219 31.53 10.38 -0.38
CA VAL A 219 30.24 9.83 0.04
C VAL A 219 30.16 8.36 -0.38
N LYS A 220 30.06 7.46 0.60
CA LYS A 220 29.68 6.07 0.35
C LYS A 220 28.16 6.00 0.23
N TRP A 221 27.69 5.70 -0.96
CA TRP A 221 26.28 5.57 -1.28
C TRP A 221 26.03 4.25 -1.99
N THR A 222 24.94 3.58 -1.64
CA THR A 222 24.44 2.42 -2.37
C THR A 222 22.95 2.59 -2.68
N HIS A 223 22.44 1.91 -3.70
CA HIS A 223 21.01 2.00 -4.01
C HIS A 223 20.15 1.37 -2.90
N GLU A 224 20.65 0.40 -2.14
CA GLU A 224 19.97 -0.20 -0.98
C GLU A 224 19.77 0.83 0.15
N GLN A 225 20.78 1.67 0.43
CA GLN A 225 20.63 2.82 1.34
C GLN A 225 19.51 3.76 0.87
N GLY A 226 19.48 4.04 -0.44
CA GLY A 226 18.40 4.81 -1.04
C GLY A 226 17.04 4.13 -0.94
N SER A 227 16.98 2.81 -1.06
CA SER A 227 15.73 2.04 -0.99
C SER A 227 15.12 2.12 0.40
N VAL A 228 15.94 1.97 1.45
CA VAL A 228 15.50 2.11 2.84
C VAL A 228 15.02 3.53 3.14
N GLN A 229 15.76 4.55 2.70
CA GLN A 229 15.38 5.95 2.88
C GLN A 229 14.09 6.30 2.12
N MET A 230 13.96 5.82 0.88
CA MET A 230 12.79 6.06 0.05
C MET A 230 11.58 5.29 0.56
N PHE A 231 11.75 4.08 1.08
CA PHE A 231 10.66 3.31 1.71
C PHE A 231 10.11 4.05 2.93
N GLU A 232 10.97 4.55 3.81
CA GLU A 232 10.52 5.38 4.94
C GLU A 232 9.78 6.63 4.47
N HIS A 233 10.32 7.32 3.46
CA HIS A 233 9.68 8.49 2.88
C HIS A 233 8.32 8.16 2.24
N LEU A 234 8.21 7.02 1.54
CA LEU A 234 6.98 6.52 0.93
C LEU A 234 5.92 6.26 2.01
N VAL A 235 6.26 5.53 3.06
CA VAL A 235 5.33 5.20 4.15
C VAL A 235 4.83 6.47 4.83
N ASN A 236 5.72 7.40 5.16
CA ASN A 236 5.37 8.62 5.89
C ASN A 236 4.58 9.62 5.02
N SER A 237 4.97 9.80 3.75
CA SER A 237 4.34 10.81 2.88
C SER A 237 2.94 10.42 2.41
N ASN A 238 2.62 9.12 2.45
CA ASN A 238 1.33 8.59 2.01
C ASN A 238 0.49 8.05 3.18
N GLU A 239 0.90 8.37 4.42
CA GLU A 239 0.20 7.98 5.66
C GLU A 239 -0.10 6.47 5.72
N LEU A 240 0.88 5.63 5.39
CA LEU A 240 0.67 4.18 5.29
C LEU A 240 0.79 3.44 6.61
N ARG A 241 1.33 4.04 7.68
CA ARG A 241 1.44 3.35 9.00
C ARG A 241 0.08 2.88 9.53
N PRO A 242 -0.98 3.72 9.58
CA PRO A 242 -2.30 3.24 9.98
C PRO A 242 -2.87 2.19 9.02
N VAL A 243 -2.55 2.28 7.72
CA VAL A 243 -2.99 1.29 6.73
C VAL A 243 -2.29 -0.06 6.96
N MET A 244 -1.01 -0.06 7.34
CA MET A 244 -0.28 -1.27 7.71
C MET A 244 -0.91 -1.92 8.95
N GLU A 245 -1.22 -1.14 9.99
CA GLU A 245 -1.92 -1.62 11.19
C GLU A 245 -3.27 -2.26 10.86
N GLN A 246 -4.05 -1.60 9.98
CA GLN A 246 -5.34 -2.11 9.51
C GLN A 246 -5.24 -3.46 8.78
N TYR A 247 -4.08 -3.79 8.20
CA TYR A 247 -3.81 -5.07 7.55
C TYR A 247 -3.00 -6.05 8.43
N GLY A 248 -2.94 -5.80 9.74
CA GLY A 248 -2.34 -6.73 10.71
C GLY A 248 -0.82 -6.67 10.83
N LEU A 249 -0.19 -5.61 10.30
CA LEU A 249 1.23 -5.33 10.57
C LEU A 249 1.39 -4.51 11.84
N ILE A 250 2.56 -4.61 12.48
CA ILE A 250 3.00 -3.77 13.59
C ILE A 250 4.10 -2.85 13.05
N PRO A 251 3.80 -1.59 12.68
CA PRO A 251 4.74 -0.75 11.92
C PRO A 251 6.11 -0.57 12.57
N GLU A 252 6.18 -0.46 13.89
CA GLU A 252 7.45 -0.26 14.61
C GLU A 252 8.40 -1.45 14.46
N GLU A 253 7.87 -2.67 14.41
CA GLU A 253 8.66 -3.89 14.20
C GLU A 253 8.86 -4.17 12.71
N ASP A 254 7.78 -4.11 11.93
CA ASP A 254 7.75 -4.56 10.55
C ASP A 254 8.48 -3.63 9.60
N ILE A 255 8.45 -2.32 9.83
CA ILE A 255 9.24 -1.39 9.02
C ILE A 255 10.73 -1.65 9.25
N CYS A 256 11.13 -1.98 10.49
CA CYS A 256 12.51 -2.37 10.78
C CYS A 256 12.88 -3.65 10.01
N PHE A 257 12.06 -4.70 10.13
CA PHE A 257 12.28 -5.98 9.46
C PHE A 257 12.33 -5.86 7.93
N ILE A 258 11.46 -5.06 7.33
CA ILE A 258 11.47 -4.78 5.88
C ILE A 258 12.77 -4.10 5.46
N LYS A 259 13.24 -3.09 6.22
CA LYS A 259 14.48 -2.40 5.92
C LYS A 259 15.70 -3.31 6.05
N GLU A 260 15.73 -4.15 7.08
CA GLU A 260 16.81 -5.13 7.29
C GLU A 260 16.91 -6.15 6.15
N GLN A 261 15.78 -6.57 5.57
CA GLN A 261 15.79 -7.43 4.39
C GLN A 261 16.37 -6.75 3.15
N ILE A 262 16.29 -5.43 3.05
CA ILE A 262 16.79 -4.66 1.90
C ILE A 262 18.29 -4.37 2.04
N ILE A 263 18.74 -3.93 3.22
CA ILE A 263 20.10 -3.41 3.41
C ILE A 263 21.00 -4.32 4.26
N GLY A 264 20.44 -5.33 4.91
CA GLY A 264 21.08 -6.09 5.98
C GLY A 264 20.88 -5.46 7.36
N PRO A 265 21.53 -6.00 8.40
CA PRO A 265 21.36 -5.54 9.78
C PRO A 265 21.59 -4.04 9.93
N LEU A 266 20.62 -3.33 10.53
CA LEU A 266 20.71 -1.88 10.75
C LEU A 266 21.70 -1.52 11.86
N GLU A 267 21.86 -2.43 12.83
CA GLU A 267 22.94 -2.40 13.82
C GLU A 267 23.99 -3.45 13.45
N THR A 268 25.23 -3.04 13.22
CA THR A 268 26.35 -3.98 13.23
C THR A 268 26.48 -4.54 14.65
N PRO A 269 26.58 -5.86 14.87
CA PRO A 269 26.94 -6.36 16.18
C PRO A 269 28.26 -5.71 16.56
N VAL A 270 28.24 -4.97 17.67
CA VAL A 270 29.46 -4.47 18.31
C VAL A 270 30.34 -5.68 18.49
N LYS A 271 31.48 -5.73 17.78
CA LYS A 271 32.56 -6.63 18.15
C LYS A 271 33.04 -6.11 19.50
N ASP A 272 32.43 -6.58 20.57
CA ASP A 272 33.04 -6.51 21.88
C ASP A 272 34.36 -7.27 21.75
N SER A 273 35.42 -6.48 21.69
CA SER A 273 36.78 -6.91 21.82
C SER A 273 36.91 -7.67 23.13
N VAL A 274 36.84 -9.00 23.05
CA VAL A 274 37.37 -9.88 24.09
C VAL A 274 38.88 -9.77 24.03
N VAL A 275 39.39 -8.73 24.67
CA VAL A 275 40.78 -8.64 25.10
C VAL A 275 40.96 -9.65 26.24
N SER A 276 41.91 -10.55 26.03
CA SER A 276 42.77 -11.20 27.05
C SER A 276 42.09 -11.91 28.22
N LEU A 277 42.06 -13.25 28.16
CA LEU A 277 42.38 -14.08 29.32
C LEU A 277 42.94 -15.43 28.84
N TYR A 278 44.23 -15.48 28.51
CA TYR A 278 45.13 -16.62 28.79
C TYR A 278 46.57 -16.11 28.79
N SER A 279 46.97 -15.50 29.90
CA SER A 279 48.35 -15.50 30.37
C SER A 279 48.41 -16.45 31.56
N THR A 280 49.00 -17.62 31.34
CA THR A 280 49.92 -18.38 32.21
C THR A 280 50.31 -19.64 31.46
#